data_AF-A0A2M7D2Q8-F1
#
_entry.id   AF-A0A2M7D2Q8-F1
#
_cell.length_a   1.000
_cell.length_b   1.000
_cell.length_c   1.000
_cell.angle_alpha   90.00
_cell.angle_beta   90.00
_cell.angle_gamma   90.00
#
_symmetry.space_group_name_H-M   'P 1'
#
loop_
_entity.id
_entity.type
_entity.pdbx_description
1 polymer ?
#
loop_
_entity_poly.entity_id
_entity_poly.type
_entity_poly.pdbx_seq_one_letter_code
_entity_poly.pdbx_strand_id
1 'polypeptide(L)'
;LLTGPTGIGKSYLACALAKAVIDAKQSVRYLRLPRLGEELATLQAQGRIGHWLKSLGRIDLVILDDFGLVPMSPSHQPLLLELLEDRYQRGSVLVTSQLPTKLWHGQFQDPTLADAILDRLVHNAELIELTGESMRKRNQHAAETASDKSEPAN
;
A
#
# COMPACT_ATOMS: atom_id res chain seq x y z
N LEU A 1 -3.95 -8.34 3.23
CA LEU A 1 -4.08 -6.93 3.66
C LEU A 1 -3.33 -6.74 4.96
N LEU A 2 -2.49 -5.70 5.08
CA LEU A 2 -1.80 -5.35 6.32
C LEU A 2 -2.43 -4.07 6.89
N THR A 3 -3.09 -4.17 8.04
CA THR A 3 -3.76 -3.04 8.68
C THR A 3 -3.19 -2.74 10.06
N GLY A 4 -3.54 -1.58 10.60
CA GLY A 4 -3.21 -1.19 11.99
C GLY A 4 -2.64 0.22 12.11
N PRO A 5 -2.38 0.71 13.34
CA PRO A 5 -1.90 2.07 13.61
C PRO A 5 -0.62 2.49 12.87
N THR A 6 -0.38 3.81 12.77
CA THR A 6 0.83 4.37 12.16
C THR A 6 2.09 3.95 12.92
N GLY A 7 3.17 3.64 12.18
CA GLY A 7 4.49 3.41 12.78
C GLY A 7 4.74 2.00 13.33
N ILE A 8 3.78 1.08 13.25
CA ILE A 8 3.92 -0.31 13.77
C ILE A 8 4.61 -1.28 12.80
N GLY A 9 5.03 -0.82 11.61
CA GLY A 9 5.80 -1.64 10.67
C GLY A 9 5.04 -2.21 9.46
N LYS A 10 3.81 -1.77 9.15
CA LYS A 10 3.06 -2.21 7.95
C LYS A 10 3.89 -2.15 6.65
N SER A 11 4.43 -0.98 6.32
CA SER A 11 5.25 -0.80 5.11
C SER A 11 6.58 -1.56 5.20
N TYR A 12 7.13 -1.73 6.40
CA TYR A 12 8.34 -2.55 6.60
C TYR A 12 8.06 -4.02 6.26
N LEU A 13 6.98 -4.59 6.77
CA LEU A 13 6.56 -5.97 6.45
C LEU A 13 6.23 -6.12 4.97
N ALA A 14 5.59 -5.12 4.35
CA ALA A 14 5.37 -5.12 2.92
C ALA A 14 6.67 -5.18 2.11
N CYS A 15 7.68 -4.40 2.49
CA CYS A 15 9.00 -4.45 1.87
C CYS A 15 9.74 -5.76 2.16
N ALA A 16 9.62 -6.33 3.36
CA ALA A 16 10.22 -7.62 3.70
C ALA A 16 9.62 -8.75 2.84
N LEU A 17 8.30 -8.76 2.67
CA LEU A 17 7.62 -9.69 1.77
C LEU A 17 8.04 -9.46 0.31
N ALA A 18 8.09 -8.20 -0.14
CA ALA A 18 8.58 -7.85 -1.47
C ALA A 18 9.98 -8.42 -1.73
N LYS A 19 10.89 -8.30 -0.75
CA LYS A 19 12.25 -8.83 -0.85
C LYS A 19 12.23 -10.35 -1.02
N ALA A 20 11.42 -11.08 -0.26
CA ALA A 20 11.29 -12.52 -0.41
C ALA A 20 10.76 -12.93 -1.80
N VAL A 21 9.79 -12.19 -2.35
CA VAL A 21 9.28 -12.41 -3.72
C VAL A 21 10.36 -12.14 -4.77
N ILE A 22 11.12 -11.06 -4.62
CA ILE A 22 12.25 -10.74 -5.52
C ILE A 22 13.33 -11.83 -5.45
N ASP A 23 13.63 -12.36 -4.26
CA ASP A 23 14.60 -13.44 -4.08
C ASP A 23 14.15 -14.72 -4.78
N ALA A 24 12.84 -14.97 -4.82
CA ALA A 24 12.21 -16.04 -5.60
C ALA A 24 12.16 -15.74 -7.12
N LYS A 25 12.85 -14.71 -7.61
CA LYS A 25 12.90 -14.28 -9.02
C LYS A 25 11.56 -13.87 -9.61
N GLN A 26 10.63 -13.46 -8.76
CA GLN A 26 9.34 -12.92 -9.15
C GLN A 26 9.37 -11.39 -9.16
N SER A 27 8.54 -10.81 -10.01
CA SER A 27 8.45 -9.37 -10.24
C SER A 27 7.58 -8.69 -9.18
N VAL A 28 8.03 -7.53 -8.71
CA VAL A 28 7.32 -6.73 -7.71
C VAL A 28 7.19 -5.29 -8.18
N ARG A 29 6.01 -4.69 -7.98
CA ARG A 29 5.79 -3.26 -8.13
C ARG A 29 5.28 -2.68 -6.83
N TYR A 30 5.94 -1.62 -6.37
CA TYR A 30 5.55 -0.88 -5.18
C TYR A 30 4.98 0.48 -5.57
N LEU A 31 3.74 0.76 -5.16
CA LEU A 31 2.99 1.98 -5.46
C LEU A 31 2.57 2.67 -4.16
N ARG A 32 2.95 3.93 -3.99
CA ARG A 32 2.49 4.78 -2.89
C ARG A 32 1.23 5.51 -3.31
N LEU A 33 0.06 5.10 -2.80
CA LEU A 33 -1.21 5.66 -3.26
C LEU A 33 -1.33 7.18 -3.10
N PRO A 34 -0.87 7.82 -2.00
CA PRO A 34 -0.93 9.27 -1.86
C PRO A 34 -0.16 10.04 -2.94
N ARG A 35 0.86 9.42 -3.56
CA ARG A 35 1.68 10.04 -4.62
C ARG A 35 1.28 9.58 -6.02
N LEU A 36 0.46 8.54 -6.12
CA LEU A 36 0.12 7.91 -7.39
C LEU A 36 -0.66 8.87 -8.29
N GLY A 37 -1.41 9.81 -7.73
CA GLY A 37 -2.24 10.72 -8.53
C GLY A 37 -1.46 11.59 -9.51
N GLU A 38 -0.31 12.13 -9.10
CA GLU A 38 0.54 12.96 -9.97
C GLU A 38 1.17 12.11 -11.10
N GLU A 39 1.58 10.88 -10.79
CA GLU A 39 2.10 9.93 -11.78
C GLU A 39 1.03 9.55 -12.80
N LEU A 40 -0.19 9.25 -12.35
CA LEU A 40 -1.32 8.91 -13.22
C LEU A 40 -1.72 10.07 -14.12
N ALA A 41 -1.80 11.30 -13.58
CA ALA A 41 -2.09 12.49 -14.38
C ALA A 41 -1.05 12.69 -15.50
N THR A 42 0.22 12.49 -15.19
CA THR A 42 1.32 12.57 -16.16
C THR A 42 1.20 11.49 -17.24
N LEU A 43 0.95 10.23 -16.84
CA LEU A 43 0.77 9.11 -17.77
C LEU A 43 -0.44 9.32 -18.68
N GLN A 44 -1.53 9.87 -18.16
CA GLN A 44 -2.72 10.17 -18.91
C GLN A 44 -2.49 11.29 -19.93
N ALA A 45 -1.81 12.38 -19.52
CA ALA A 45 -1.43 13.46 -20.43
C ALA A 45 -0.52 12.98 -21.58
N GLN A 46 0.29 11.95 -21.32
CA GLN A 46 1.16 11.32 -22.34
C GLN A 46 0.47 10.22 -23.16
N GLY A 47 -0.80 9.87 -22.87
CA GLY A 47 -1.49 8.75 -23.52
C GLY A 47 -0.91 7.37 -23.20
N ARG A 48 -0.14 7.24 -22.10
CA ARG A 48 0.59 6.01 -21.73
C ARG A 48 -0.10 5.16 -20.67
N ILE A 49 -1.25 5.60 -20.15
CA ILE A 49 -1.94 4.95 -19.04
C ILE A 49 -2.28 3.48 -19.33
N GLY A 50 -2.80 3.17 -20.52
CA GLY A 50 -3.16 1.79 -20.87
C GLY A 50 -1.94 0.85 -20.97
N HIS A 51 -0.79 1.35 -21.43
CA HIS A 51 0.45 0.57 -21.40
C HIS A 51 0.92 0.33 -19.97
N TRP A 52 0.83 1.35 -19.10
CA TRP A 52 1.20 1.24 -17.70
C TRP A 52 0.31 0.21 -16.97
N LEU A 53 -1.02 0.26 -17.14
CA LEU A 53 -1.94 -0.73 -16.57
C LEU A 53 -1.62 -2.16 -17.03
N LYS A 54 -1.45 -2.37 -18.35
CA LYS A 54 -1.03 -3.67 -18.90
C LYS A 54 0.30 -4.16 -18.33
N SER A 55 1.23 -3.25 -18.05
CA SER A 55 2.51 -3.63 -17.43
C SER A 55 2.32 -4.14 -16.01
N LEU A 56 1.39 -3.56 -15.24
CA LEU A 56 1.06 -3.99 -13.89
C LEU A 56 0.37 -5.35 -13.86
N GLY A 57 -0.47 -5.66 -14.85
CA GLY A 57 -1.11 -6.98 -14.98
C GLY A 57 -0.10 -8.14 -15.09
N ARG A 58 1.12 -7.87 -15.57
CA ARG A 58 2.19 -8.88 -15.71
C ARG A 58 3.07 -9.06 -14.48
N ILE A 59 2.90 -8.21 -13.46
CA ILE A 59 3.72 -8.24 -12.25
C ILE A 59 3.19 -9.32 -11.28
N ASP A 60 4.07 -10.09 -10.64
CA ASP A 60 3.63 -11.16 -9.73
C ASP A 60 3.01 -10.57 -8.45
N LEU A 61 3.64 -9.55 -7.86
CA LEU A 61 3.14 -8.84 -6.68
C LEU A 61 3.06 -7.32 -6.90
N VAL A 62 1.85 -6.77 -6.76
CA VAL A 62 1.64 -5.31 -6.69
C VAL A 62 1.36 -4.90 -5.26
N ILE A 63 2.12 -3.93 -4.75
CA ILE A 63 1.96 -3.37 -3.40
C ILE A 63 1.31 -2.00 -3.52
N LEU A 64 0.18 -1.82 -2.86
CA LEU A 64 -0.54 -0.55 -2.71
C LEU A 64 -0.33 -0.07 -1.27
N ASP A 65 0.63 0.82 -1.07
CA ASP A 65 1.00 1.34 0.25
C ASP A 65 0.23 2.63 0.59
N ASP A 66 -0.12 2.79 1.87
CA ASP A 66 -0.90 3.91 2.43
C ASP A 66 -2.33 4.04 1.85
N PHE A 67 -3.03 2.92 1.68
CA PHE A 67 -4.39 2.89 1.17
C PHE A 67 -5.39 3.59 2.11
N GLY A 68 -6.26 4.42 1.54
CA GLY A 68 -7.32 5.12 2.28
C GLY A 68 -6.83 6.21 3.24
N LEU A 69 -5.57 6.66 3.12
CA LEU A 69 -5.05 7.78 3.91
C LEU A 69 -5.60 9.14 3.43
N VAL A 70 -5.86 9.25 2.12
CA VAL A 70 -6.43 10.42 1.46
C VAL A 70 -7.62 9.94 0.61
N PRO A 71 -8.73 10.71 0.54
CA PRO A 71 -9.84 10.37 -0.35
C PRO A 71 -9.36 10.14 -1.78
N MET A 72 -9.88 9.10 -2.43
CA MET A 72 -9.45 8.74 -3.77
C MET A 72 -10.07 9.67 -4.80
N SER A 73 -9.24 10.30 -5.64
CA SER A 73 -9.72 11.12 -6.75
C SER A 73 -10.68 10.33 -7.64
N PRO A 74 -11.80 10.91 -8.11
CA PRO A 74 -12.70 10.29 -9.08
C PRO A 74 -11.99 9.79 -10.34
N SER A 75 -10.95 10.49 -10.78
CA SER A 75 -10.14 10.07 -11.94
C SER A 75 -9.31 8.80 -11.70
N HIS A 76 -8.99 8.47 -10.45
CA HIS A 76 -8.14 7.32 -10.10
C HIS A 76 -8.95 6.07 -9.75
N GLN A 77 -10.22 6.22 -9.33
CA GLN A 77 -11.06 5.07 -8.94
C GLN A 77 -11.25 4.08 -10.10
N PRO A 78 -11.58 4.51 -11.35
CA PRO A 78 -11.70 3.58 -12.47
C PRO A 78 -10.38 2.87 -12.82
N LEU A 79 -9.26 3.59 -12.72
CA LEU A 79 -7.93 3.03 -13.00
C LEU A 79 -7.53 1.97 -11.97
N LEU A 80 -7.86 2.20 -10.69
CA LEU A 80 -7.67 1.20 -9.65
C LEU A 80 -8.56 -0.01 -9.89
N LEU A 81 -9.82 0.18 -10.27
CA LEU A 81 -10.72 -0.93 -10.59
C LEU A 81 -10.16 -1.75 -11.76
N GLU A 82 -9.75 -1.13 -12.86
CA GLU A 82 -9.15 -1.81 -14.02
C GLU A 82 -7.90 -2.61 -13.63
N LEU A 83 -7.02 -2.02 -12.81
CA LEU A 83 -5.86 -2.73 -12.26
C LEU A 83 -6.26 -3.97 -11.44
N LEU A 84 -7.29 -3.85 -10.60
CA LEU A 84 -7.75 -4.96 -9.76
C LEU A 84 -8.44 -6.05 -10.57
N GLU A 85 -9.20 -5.69 -11.61
CA GLU A 85 -9.84 -6.61 -12.54
C GLU A 85 -8.81 -7.45 -13.30
N ASP A 86 -7.80 -6.80 -13.89
CA ASP A 86 -6.75 -7.49 -14.64
C ASP A 86 -6.00 -8.52 -13.78
N ARG A 87 -5.94 -8.27 -12.47
CA ARG A 87 -5.22 -9.09 -11.49
C ARG A 87 -6.14 -10.06 -10.74
N TYR A 88 -7.46 -9.94 -10.87
CA TYR A 88 -8.40 -10.75 -10.12
C TYR A 88 -8.18 -12.24 -10.43
N GLN A 89 -7.92 -13.02 -9.39
CA GLN A 89 -7.56 -14.45 -9.47
C GLN A 89 -6.31 -14.79 -10.32
N ARG A 90 -5.48 -13.79 -10.67
CA ARG A 90 -4.28 -13.97 -11.52
C ARG A 90 -2.99 -13.50 -10.87
N GLY A 91 -3.02 -12.41 -10.10
CA GLY A 91 -1.83 -11.83 -9.50
C GLY A 91 -2.07 -11.32 -8.08
N SER A 92 -1.05 -11.39 -7.23
CA SER A 92 -1.19 -10.99 -5.83
C SER A 92 -1.19 -9.47 -5.68
N VAL A 93 -2.05 -8.97 -4.79
CA VAL A 93 -2.08 -7.56 -4.39
C VAL A 93 -1.90 -7.48 -2.88
N LEU A 94 -0.88 -6.73 -2.44
CA LEU A 94 -0.66 -6.43 -1.04
C LEU A 94 -1.05 -4.99 -0.78
N VAL A 95 -2.00 -4.78 0.13
CA VAL A 95 -2.41 -3.45 0.55
C VAL A 95 -1.93 -3.18 1.97
N THR A 96 -1.37 -2.00 2.21
CA THR A 96 -1.17 -1.49 3.57
C THR A 96 -2.15 -0.36 3.84
N SER A 97 -2.75 -0.34 5.03
CA SER A 97 -3.62 0.77 5.44
C SER A 97 -3.54 1.00 6.93
N GLN A 98 -3.63 2.28 7.33
CA GLN A 98 -3.88 2.64 8.72
C GLN A 98 -5.36 2.88 9.02
N LEU A 99 -6.19 2.94 7.98
CA LEU A 99 -7.64 3.08 8.11
C LEU A 99 -8.26 1.69 8.29
N PRO A 100 -9.13 1.48 9.29
CA PRO A 100 -9.90 0.24 9.39
C PRO A 100 -10.67 -0.06 8.10
N THR A 101 -10.69 -1.32 7.66
CA THR A 101 -11.32 -1.76 6.40
C THR A 101 -12.79 -1.33 6.29
N LYS A 102 -13.52 -1.36 7.41
CA LYS A 102 -14.92 -0.88 7.49
C LYS A 102 -15.13 0.58 7.10
N LEU A 103 -14.08 1.40 7.10
CA LEU A 103 -14.13 2.82 6.74
C LEU A 103 -13.64 3.08 5.31
N TRP A 104 -13.15 2.05 4.60
CA TRP A 104 -12.60 2.23 3.25
C TRP A 104 -13.65 2.67 2.25
N HIS A 105 -14.89 2.18 2.36
CA HIS A 105 -15.98 2.58 1.47
C HIS A 105 -16.17 4.11 1.46
N GLY A 106 -16.03 4.77 2.62
CA GLY A 106 -16.13 6.23 2.73
C GLY A 106 -14.99 7.02 2.09
N GLN A 107 -13.95 6.37 1.58
CA GLN A 107 -12.84 7.02 0.88
C GLN A 107 -13.09 7.20 -0.63
N PHE A 108 -14.18 6.63 -1.13
CA PHE A 108 -14.59 6.71 -2.53
C PHE A 108 -15.74 7.70 -2.67
N GLN A 109 -15.75 8.44 -3.79
CA GLN A 109 -16.83 9.36 -4.11
C GLN A 109 -18.00 8.66 -4.82
N ASP A 110 -17.72 7.63 -5.62
CA ASP A 110 -18.75 6.82 -6.29
C ASP A 110 -18.94 5.52 -5.50
N PRO A 111 -20.09 5.32 -4.85
CA PRO A 111 -20.40 4.09 -4.11
C PRO A 111 -20.32 2.83 -4.98
N THR A 112 -20.70 2.92 -6.26
CA THR A 112 -20.68 1.79 -7.19
C THR A 112 -19.25 1.31 -7.45
N LEU A 113 -18.33 2.26 -7.65
CA LEU A 113 -16.90 1.94 -7.79
C LEU A 113 -16.31 1.46 -6.46
N ALA A 114 -16.75 2.03 -5.34
CA ALA A 114 -16.33 1.59 -4.01
C ALA A 114 -16.66 0.11 -3.80
N ASP A 115 -17.90 -0.29 -4.06
CA ASP A 115 -18.36 -1.67 -3.93
C ASP A 115 -17.55 -2.60 -4.84
N ALA A 116 -17.37 -2.25 -6.11
CA ALA A 116 -16.61 -3.08 -7.05
C ALA A 116 -15.13 -3.24 -6.64
N ILE A 117 -14.48 -2.16 -6.21
CA ILE A 117 -13.06 -2.19 -5.78
C ILE A 117 -12.90 -3.00 -4.50
N LEU A 118 -13.79 -2.77 -3.51
CA LEU A 118 -13.71 -3.45 -2.22
C LEU A 118 -14.06 -4.92 -2.32
N ASP A 119 -15.00 -5.30 -3.17
CA ASP A 119 -15.31 -6.71 -3.46
C ASP A 119 -14.03 -7.45 -3.93
N ARG A 120 -13.27 -6.87 -4.86
CA ARG A 120 -12.03 -7.47 -5.37
C ARG A 120 -10.88 -7.47 -4.36
N LEU A 121 -10.79 -6.43 -3.52
CA LEU A 121 -9.69 -6.29 -2.56
C LEU A 121 -9.91 -7.05 -1.25
N VAL A 122 -11.15 -7.14 -0.77
CA VAL A 122 -11.49 -7.58 0.58
C VAL A 122 -12.05 -9.00 0.58
N HIS A 123 -12.86 -9.38 -0.42
CA HIS A 123 -13.58 -10.66 -0.40
C HIS A 123 -12.64 -11.88 -0.29
N ASN A 124 -11.50 -11.86 -0.98
CA ASN A 124 -10.54 -12.98 -1.00
C ASN A 124 -9.24 -12.64 -0.26
N ALA A 125 -9.28 -11.68 0.65
CA ALA A 125 -8.08 -11.15 1.29
C ALA A 125 -7.82 -11.78 2.65
N GLU A 126 -6.60 -12.27 2.85
CA GLU A 126 -6.09 -12.56 4.19
C GLU A 126 -5.82 -11.24 4.92
N LEU A 127 -6.56 -10.97 6.00
CA LEU A 127 -6.41 -9.75 6.79
C LEU A 127 -5.48 -10.00 7.98
N ILE A 128 -4.38 -9.25 8.03
CA ILE A 128 -3.45 -9.23 9.17
C ILE A 128 -3.53 -7.84 9.80
N GLU A 129 -4.19 -7.78 10.96
CA GLU A 129 -4.22 -6.58 11.78
C GLU A 129 -3.02 -6.55 12.72
N LEU A 130 -2.12 -5.60 12.49
CA LEU A 130 -0.97 -5.38 13.33
C LEU A 130 -1.36 -4.51 14.53
N THR A 131 -0.86 -4.88 15.70
CA THR A 131 -1.05 -4.15 16.96
C THR A 131 0.31 -3.87 17.61
N GLY A 132 0.31 -2.94 18.57
CA GLY A 132 1.51 -2.58 19.33
C GLY A 132 1.93 -1.12 19.17
N GLU A 133 3.05 -0.79 19.80
CA GLU A 133 3.59 0.58 19.82
C GLU A 133 4.28 0.96 18.51
N SER A 134 4.37 2.27 18.27
CA SER A 134 5.12 2.79 17.13
C SER A 134 6.60 2.46 17.26
N MET A 135 7.11 1.69 16.30
CA MET A 135 8.52 1.33 16.19
C MET A 135 9.42 2.56 15.99
N ARG A 136 8.86 3.67 15.49
CA ARG A 136 9.57 4.94 15.36
C ARG A 136 9.94 5.53 16.72
N LYS A 137 9.03 5.46 17.71
CA LYS A 137 9.29 5.91 19.08
C LYS A 137 10.33 5.03 19.78
N ARG A 138 10.24 3.72 19.56
CA ARG A 138 11.18 2.75 20.12
C ARG A 138 12.62 2.98 19.65
N ASN A 139 12.80 3.31 18.36
CA ASN A 139 14.12 3.63 17.81
C ASN A 139 14.65 4.98 18.30
N GLN A 140 13.79 5.96 18.56
CA GLN A 140 14.17 7.25 19.17
C GLN A 140 14.67 7.06 20.60
N HIS A 141 13.92 6.33 21.44
CA HIS A 141 14.34 6.01 22.81
C HIS A 141 15.65 5.20 22.84
N ALA A 142 15.83 4.26 21.90
CA ALA A 142 17.08 3.49 21.79
C ALA A 142 18.28 4.38 21.40
N ALA A 143 18.07 5.38 20.55
CA ALA A 143 19.12 6.35 20.16
C ALA A 143 19.46 7.32 21.30
N GLU A 144 18.47 7.81 22.05
CA GLU A 144 18.66 8.69 23.21
C GLU A 144 19.39 7.98 24.37
N THR A 145 19.04 6.72 24.65
CA THR A 145 19.72 5.91 25.67
C THR A 145 21.18 5.58 25.29
N ALA A 146 21.50 5.59 24.00
CA ALA A 146 22.86 5.39 23.50
C ALA A 146 23.71 6.66 23.58
N SER A 147 23.13 7.87 23.41
CA SER A 147 23.85 9.13 23.60
C SER A 147 24.16 9.42 25.08
N ASP A 148 23.25 9.07 25.99
CA ASP A 148 23.39 9.31 27.44
C ASP A 148 24.49 8.44 28.09
N LYS A 149 24.93 7.36 27.44
CA LYS A 149 26.04 6.51 27.88
C LYS A 149 27.41 6.94 27.37
N SER A 150 27.49 8.06 26.63
CA SER A 150 28.71 8.52 25.97
C SER A 150 29.38 9.75 26.60
N GLU A 151 28.85 10.28 27.71
CA GLU A 151 29.57 11.27 28.54
C GLU A 151 30.45 10.56 29.58
N PRO A 152 31.79 10.68 29.52
CA PRO A 152 32.63 10.22 30.61
C PRO A 152 32.52 11.22 31.79
N ALA A 153 32.34 10.67 32.99
CA ALA A 153 32.50 11.40 34.23
C ALA A 153 33.92 12.00 34.29
N ASN A 154 33.98 13.32 34.40
CA ASN A 154 35.20 14.11 34.52
C ASN A 154 35.78 14.01 35.94
#